data_AF-A0AA50DYM7-F1
#
_entry.id   AF-A0AA50DYM7-F1
#
_cell.length_a   1.000
_cell.length_b   1.000
_cell.length_c   1.000
_cell.angle_alpha   90.00
_cell.angle_beta   90.00
_cell.angle_gamma   90.00
#
_symmetry.space_group_name_H-M   'P 1'
#
loop_
_entity.id
_entity.type
_entity.pdbx_description
1 polymer ?
#
loop_
_entity_poly.entity_id
_entity_poly.type
_entity_poly.pdbx_seq_one_letter_code
_entity_poly.pdbx_strand_id
1 'polypeptide(L)'
;MPGVCNAKLSPLAISWQLPADVEGELKQKNFNVVQRAVDTFAWQEFIALNWPAIGGDGDRGVPDKNLAINAPGPRVWETWKETSEVYLPNGAVPQPWNSNEPLPNGLKGDGSTKILFRQSKVDEVLNDEFQPTKADGALPGTLTDRWGNVVRYEIRMNKVLFDYVVENKLYNPEQQALLPEIDAPDGSILIKALGGKLPRRNPAVFTMYRPMCRI
;
A
#
# COMPACT_ATOMS: atom_id res chain seq x y z
N MET A 1 -21.37 11.21 -0.20
CA MET A 1 -21.14 11.76 1.15
C MET A 1 -22.15 12.88 1.39
N PRO A 2 -22.71 13.03 2.60
CA PRO A 2 -23.67 14.09 2.92
C PRO A 2 -23.09 15.49 2.62
N GLY A 3 -23.93 16.43 2.21
CA GLY A 3 -23.50 17.80 1.92
C GLY A 3 -23.20 18.59 3.19
N VAL A 4 -22.12 19.38 3.19
CA VAL A 4 -21.86 20.39 4.23
C VAL A 4 -22.40 21.72 3.69
N CYS A 5 -23.40 22.30 4.37
CA CYS A 5 -23.99 23.57 3.94
C CYS A 5 -22.92 24.67 3.87
N ASN A 6 -22.92 25.46 2.79
CA ASN A 6 -22.03 26.60 2.57
C ASN A 6 -20.51 26.30 2.54
N ALA A 7 -20.12 25.03 2.34
CA ALA A 7 -18.72 24.67 2.13
C ALA A 7 -18.35 24.77 0.64
N LYS A 8 -17.37 25.61 0.29
CA LYS A 8 -16.74 25.60 -1.04
C LYS A 8 -15.64 24.53 -1.06
N LEU A 9 -16.04 23.27 -1.23
CA LEU A 9 -15.13 22.16 -1.46
C LEU A 9 -15.33 21.62 -2.87
N SER A 10 -14.24 21.23 -3.50
CA SER A 10 -14.25 20.56 -4.79
C SER A 10 -15.01 19.22 -4.67
N PRO A 11 -15.78 18.84 -5.69
CA PRO A 11 -16.45 17.54 -5.67
C PRO A 11 -15.41 16.41 -5.69
N LEU A 12 -15.80 15.25 -5.17
CA LEU A 12 -14.98 14.05 -5.27
C LEU A 12 -14.71 13.74 -6.76
N ALA A 13 -13.43 13.78 -7.16
CA ALA A 13 -13.00 13.40 -8.49
C ALA A 13 -12.53 11.94 -8.50
N ILE A 14 -13.05 11.13 -9.42
CA ILE A 14 -12.52 9.79 -9.69
C ILE A 14 -11.39 9.97 -10.71
N SER A 15 -10.15 9.86 -10.26
CA SER A 15 -8.97 10.13 -11.09
C SER A 15 -7.80 9.20 -10.72
N TRP A 16 -6.94 8.92 -11.70
CA TRP A 16 -5.65 8.26 -11.50
C TRP A 16 -4.60 9.19 -10.86
N GLN A 17 -4.87 10.49 -10.80
CA GLN A 17 -3.97 11.48 -10.22
C GLN A 17 -4.01 11.39 -8.70
N LEU A 18 -2.86 11.16 -8.09
CA LEU A 18 -2.70 11.24 -6.64
C LEU A 18 -2.89 12.70 -6.20
N PRO A 19 -3.78 12.98 -5.23
CA PRO A 19 -3.91 14.33 -4.69
C PRO A 19 -2.64 14.73 -3.96
N ALA A 20 -2.22 15.99 -4.09
CA ALA A 20 -1.00 16.48 -3.44
C ALA A 20 -1.23 16.82 -1.96
N ASP A 21 -2.38 17.43 -1.62
CA ASP A 21 -2.70 17.86 -0.26
C ASP A 21 -4.22 17.98 -0.07
N VAL A 22 -4.65 18.10 1.19
CA VAL A 22 -6.04 18.33 1.60
C VAL A 22 -6.46 19.74 1.19
N GLU A 23 -7.65 19.85 0.59
CA GLU A 23 -8.19 21.14 0.13
C GLU A 23 -8.28 22.16 1.27
N GLY A 24 -7.61 23.30 1.09
CA GLY A 24 -7.55 24.41 2.04
C GLY A 24 -6.73 24.13 3.31
N GLU A 25 -5.81 23.16 3.27
CA GLU A 25 -4.68 23.00 4.20
C GLU A 25 -5.09 22.90 5.67
N LEU A 26 -6.29 22.35 5.94
CA LEU A 26 -6.88 22.23 7.28
C LEU A 26 -7.08 23.58 8.01
N LYS A 27 -7.03 24.71 7.30
CA LYS A 27 -7.14 26.07 7.87
C LYS A 27 -8.58 26.53 8.11
N GLN A 28 -9.58 25.73 7.71
CA GLN A 28 -10.98 26.12 7.82
C GLN A 28 -11.46 26.09 9.28
N LYS A 29 -12.19 27.13 9.71
CA LYS A 29 -12.73 27.22 11.08
C LYS A 29 -13.81 26.18 11.39
N ASN A 30 -14.56 25.76 10.37
CA ASN A 30 -15.66 24.81 10.55
C ASN A 30 -15.11 23.38 10.47
N PHE A 31 -15.13 22.67 11.60
CA PHE A 31 -14.68 21.28 11.71
C PHE A 31 -15.31 20.36 10.67
N ASN A 32 -16.61 20.52 10.36
CA ASN A 32 -17.28 19.68 9.36
C ASN A 32 -16.73 19.89 7.95
N VAL A 33 -16.22 21.09 7.64
CA VAL A 33 -15.56 21.39 6.37
C VAL A 33 -14.18 20.73 6.33
N VAL A 34 -13.42 20.81 7.41
CA VAL A 34 -12.11 20.14 7.54
C VAL A 34 -12.27 18.63 7.39
N GLN A 35 -13.20 18.01 8.14
CA GLN A 35 -13.48 16.58 8.04
C GLN A 35 -13.85 16.18 6.61
N ARG A 36 -14.72 16.95 5.95
CA ARG A 36 -15.13 16.68 4.57
C ARG A 36 -13.97 16.78 3.58
N ALA A 37 -13.06 17.74 3.76
CA ALA A 37 -11.87 17.88 2.93
C ALA A 37 -10.92 16.69 3.11
N VAL A 38 -10.68 16.25 4.35
CA VAL A 38 -9.88 15.07 4.66
C VAL A 38 -10.51 13.79 4.08
N ASP A 39 -11.82 13.61 4.23
CA ASP A 39 -12.53 12.46 3.66
C ASP A 39 -12.40 12.43 2.12
N THR A 40 -12.54 13.60 1.47
CA THR A 40 -12.39 13.70 0.01
C THR A 40 -10.96 13.35 -0.41
N PHE A 41 -9.95 13.91 0.27
CA PHE A 41 -8.54 13.61 0.02
C PHE A 41 -8.25 12.10 0.17
N ALA A 42 -8.66 11.49 1.28
CA ALA A 42 -8.43 10.07 1.55
C ALA A 42 -9.08 9.16 0.49
N TRP A 43 -10.30 9.49 0.04
CA TRP A 43 -10.96 8.75 -1.03
C TRP A 43 -10.26 8.91 -2.37
N GLN A 44 -9.79 10.12 -2.70
CA GLN A 44 -9.06 10.37 -3.95
C GLN A 44 -7.71 9.65 -3.97
N GLU A 45 -6.98 9.67 -2.85
CA GLU A 45 -5.75 8.91 -2.68
C GLU A 45 -6.01 7.40 -2.85
N PHE A 46 -7.01 6.87 -2.14
CA PHE A 46 -7.38 5.45 -2.27
C PHE A 46 -7.72 5.05 -3.71
N ILE A 47 -8.47 5.89 -4.43
CA ILE A 47 -8.85 5.67 -5.83
C ILE A 47 -7.62 5.70 -6.74
N ALA A 48 -6.75 6.70 -6.60
CA ALA A 48 -5.55 6.86 -7.42
C ALA A 48 -4.57 5.70 -7.23
N LEU A 49 -4.36 5.26 -5.99
CA LEU A 49 -3.47 4.14 -5.67
C LEU A 49 -4.02 2.80 -6.19
N ASN A 50 -5.34 2.62 -6.21
CA ASN A 50 -5.99 1.43 -6.74
C ASN A 50 -6.30 1.50 -8.24
N TRP A 51 -5.83 2.54 -8.94
CA TRP A 51 -5.89 2.57 -10.39
C TRP A 51 -5.03 1.44 -10.97
N PRO A 52 -5.45 0.82 -12.10
CA PRO A 52 -4.58 -0.11 -12.82
C PRO A 52 -3.24 0.55 -13.17
N ALA A 53 -2.13 -0.15 -12.89
CA ALA A 53 -0.81 0.28 -13.31
C ALA A 53 -0.58 -0.04 -14.80
N ILE A 54 0.33 0.69 -15.44
CA ILE A 54 0.84 0.29 -16.76
C ILE A 54 1.47 -1.09 -16.61
N GLY A 55 0.98 -2.07 -17.37
CA GLY A 55 1.50 -3.43 -17.34
C GLY A 55 2.86 -3.50 -18.03
N GLY A 56 3.92 -3.87 -17.30
CA GLY A 56 5.24 -4.07 -17.87
C GLY A 56 6.35 -4.01 -16.82
N ASP A 57 7.45 -4.70 -17.09
CA ASP A 57 8.67 -4.57 -16.32
C ASP A 57 9.25 -3.16 -16.54
N GLY A 58 9.37 -2.38 -15.47
CA GLY A 58 10.14 -1.12 -15.48
C GLY A 58 9.35 0.20 -15.42
N ASP A 59 8.02 0.19 -15.27
CA ASP A 59 7.20 1.41 -15.10
C ASP A 59 6.46 1.41 -13.74
N ARG A 60 7.20 1.16 -12.65
CA ARG A 60 6.63 1.06 -11.31
C ARG A 60 6.03 2.39 -10.86
N GLY A 61 4.84 2.31 -10.28
CA GLY A 61 4.11 3.44 -9.71
C GLY A 61 3.34 4.28 -10.73
N VAL A 62 3.29 3.87 -12.00
CA VAL A 62 2.64 4.64 -13.06
C VAL A 62 1.24 4.09 -13.36
N PRO A 63 0.16 4.89 -13.25
CA PRO A 63 -1.19 4.46 -13.61
C PRO A 63 -1.39 4.40 -15.13
N ASP A 64 -2.13 3.39 -15.60
CA ASP A 64 -2.60 3.33 -16.97
C ASP A 64 -3.85 4.22 -17.16
N LYS A 65 -3.64 5.36 -17.83
CA LYS A 65 -4.66 6.38 -18.05
C LYS A 65 -5.73 5.95 -19.07
N ASN A 66 -5.48 4.88 -19.82
CA ASN A 66 -6.41 4.35 -20.82
C ASN A 66 -7.34 3.28 -20.26
N LEU A 67 -7.08 2.81 -19.03
CA LEU A 67 -7.89 1.80 -18.37
C LEU A 67 -8.88 2.44 -17.39
N ALA A 68 -10.05 1.83 -17.30
CA ALA A 68 -11.00 2.12 -16.25
C ALA A 68 -10.53 1.51 -14.91
N ILE A 69 -10.92 2.11 -13.79
CA ILE A 69 -10.50 1.66 -12.45
C ILE A 69 -10.77 0.17 -12.16
N ASN A 70 -11.82 -0.39 -12.76
CA ASN A 70 -12.23 -1.79 -12.59
C ASN A 70 -11.52 -2.77 -13.54
N ALA A 71 -10.63 -2.28 -14.41
CA ALA A 71 -9.85 -3.15 -15.29
C ALA A 71 -8.98 -4.11 -14.47
N PRO A 72 -8.76 -5.34 -14.97
CA PRO A 72 -7.87 -6.30 -14.31
C PRO A 72 -6.41 -5.82 -14.39
N GLY A 73 -5.56 -6.43 -13.56
CA GLY A 73 -4.12 -6.11 -13.51
C GLY A 73 -3.69 -5.59 -12.15
N PRO A 74 -2.37 -5.40 -11.97
CA PRO A 74 -1.81 -4.85 -10.74
C PRO A 74 -2.27 -3.41 -10.53
N ARG A 75 -2.47 -3.04 -9.27
CA ARG A 75 -2.72 -1.67 -8.86
C ARG A 75 -1.41 -0.89 -8.81
N VAL A 76 -1.47 0.44 -8.95
CA VAL A 76 -0.29 1.33 -8.85
C VAL A 76 0.56 1.00 -7.63
N TRP A 77 -0.05 0.92 -6.44
CA TRP A 77 0.69 0.65 -5.22
C TRP A 77 1.31 -0.76 -5.16
N GLU A 78 0.73 -1.75 -5.86
CA GLU A 78 1.26 -3.12 -5.90
C GLU A 78 2.57 -3.20 -6.68
N THR A 79 2.86 -2.22 -7.53
CA THR A 79 4.09 -2.16 -8.32
C THR A 79 5.24 -1.48 -7.57
N TRP A 80 4.98 -0.80 -6.45
CA TRP A 80 5.99 -0.13 -5.64
C TRP A 80 7.00 -1.11 -5.03
N LYS A 81 8.17 -0.60 -4.59
CA LYS A 81 9.21 -1.43 -3.97
C LYS A 81 8.73 -1.99 -2.63
N GLU A 82 8.80 -3.32 -2.48
CA GLU A 82 8.57 -3.97 -1.18
C GLU A 82 9.77 -3.76 -0.26
N THR A 83 9.57 -3.68 1.06
CA THR A 83 10.66 -3.40 2.00
C THR A 83 11.80 -4.43 1.94
N SER A 84 11.53 -5.69 1.61
CA SER A 84 12.56 -6.71 1.38
C SER A 84 13.41 -6.50 0.13
N GLU A 85 12.95 -5.70 -0.83
CA GLU A 85 13.77 -5.25 -1.97
C GLU A 85 14.71 -4.11 -1.58
N VAL A 86 14.44 -3.43 -0.46
CA VAL A 86 15.12 -2.21 0.00
C VAL A 86 16.10 -2.52 1.13
N TYR A 87 15.64 -3.20 2.18
CA TYR A 87 16.43 -3.56 3.36
C TYR A 87 17.06 -4.95 3.17
N LEU A 88 18.14 -4.97 2.41
CA LEU A 88 18.86 -6.21 2.09
C LEU A 88 19.79 -6.64 3.23
N PRO A 89 20.14 -7.95 3.29
CA PRO A 89 21.11 -8.45 4.26
C PRO A 89 22.40 -7.62 4.27
N ASN A 90 22.93 -7.37 5.48
CA ASN A 90 24.13 -6.56 5.72
C ASN A 90 24.03 -5.11 5.22
N GLY A 91 22.83 -4.57 5.03
CA GLY A 91 22.64 -3.21 4.54
C GLY A 91 23.18 -3.01 3.11
N ALA A 92 23.11 -4.06 2.28
CA ALA A 92 23.54 -3.99 0.89
C ALA A 92 22.71 -2.99 0.08
N VAL A 93 23.32 -2.39 -0.94
CA VAL A 93 22.67 -1.40 -1.80
C VAL A 93 21.49 -2.04 -2.54
N PRO A 94 20.26 -1.50 -2.42
CA PRO A 94 19.11 -2.04 -3.12
C PRO A 94 19.21 -1.81 -4.62
N GLN A 95 18.49 -2.64 -5.38
CA GLN A 95 18.43 -2.49 -6.83
C GLN A 95 17.67 -1.22 -7.22
N PRO A 96 17.94 -0.64 -8.41
CA PRO A 96 17.26 0.57 -8.88
C PRO A 96 15.73 0.43 -8.85
N TRP A 97 15.02 1.57 -8.74
CA TRP A 97 13.55 1.63 -8.61
C TRP A 97 12.84 0.66 -9.55
N ASN A 98 13.16 0.68 -10.84
CA ASN A 98 12.50 -0.10 -11.87
C ASN A 98 13.01 -1.55 -12.04
N SER A 99 13.87 -2.04 -11.15
CA SER A 99 14.25 -3.46 -11.20
C SER A 99 13.07 -4.36 -10.83
N ASN A 100 13.00 -5.55 -11.43
CA ASN A 100 11.99 -6.55 -11.09
C ASN A 100 12.15 -7.05 -9.64
N GLU A 101 11.04 -7.43 -9.00
CA GLU A 101 11.03 -8.04 -7.67
C GLU A 101 11.75 -9.40 -7.76
N PRO A 102 12.77 -9.67 -6.92
CA PRO A 102 13.55 -10.89 -7.02
C PRO A 102 12.68 -12.09 -6.61
N LEU A 103 12.39 -12.96 -7.57
CA LEU A 103 11.70 -14.23 -7.31
C LEU A 103 12.71 -15.33 -6.93
N PRO A 104 12.47 -16.15 -5.89
CA PRO A 104 13.19 -17.38 -5.65
C PRO A 104 13.26 -18.22 -6.92
N ASN A 105 14.39 -18.89 -7.13
CA ASN A 105 14.63 -19.63 -8.37
C ASN A 105 13.56 -20.68 -8.70
N GLY A 106 12.85 -21.22 -7.70
CA GLY A 106 11.74 -22.16 -7.89
C GLY A 106 10.40 -21.56 -8.35
N LEU A 107 10.27 -20.22 -8.33
CA LEU A 107 9.08 -19.48 -8.80
C LEU A 107 9.36 -18.72 -10.12
N LYS A 108 10.59 -18.80 -10.64
CA LYS A 108 10.91 -18.21 -11.95
C LYS A 108 10.30 -19.08 -13.06
N GLY A 109 9.28 -18.55 -13.75
CA GLY A 109 8.67 -19.19 -14.92
C GLY A 109 7.33 -19.90 -14.67
N ASP A 110 6.79 -19.85 -13.45
CA ASP A 110 5.45 -20.39 -13.13
C ASP A 110 4.31 -19.37 -13.31
N GLY A 111 4.64 -18.15 -13.80
CA GLY A 111 3.71 -17.03 -13.92
C GLY A 111 3.48 -16.26 -12.61
N SER A 112 4.16 -16.61 -11.51
CA SER A 112 4.18 -15.83 -10.29
C SER A 112 4.87 -14.50 -10.53
N THR A 113 4.19 -13.41 -10.17
CA THR A 113 4.71 -12.04 -10.35
C THR A 113 5.00 -11.34 -9.02
N LYS A 114 4.66 -11.97 -7.89
CA LYS A 114 4.72 -11.35 -6.56
C LYS A 114 4.85 -12.40 -5.45
N ILE A 115 5.55 -12.06 -4.37
CA ILE A 115 5.70 -12.94 -3.19
C ILE A 115 5.05 -12.28 -1.98
N LEU A 116 4.24 -13.07 -1.28
CA LEU A 116 3.65 -12.69 0.01
C LEU A 116 4.20 -13.62 1.09
N PHE A 117 5.27 -13.20 1.76
CA PHE A 117 5.97 -14.03 2.74
C PHE A 117 5.72 -13.62 4.19
N ARG A 118 5.51 -12.31 4.46
CA ARG A 118 5.43 -11.80 5.84
C ARG A 118 4.15 -12.25 6.55
N GLN A 119 4.26 -12.79 7.77
CA GLN A 119 3.12 -13.23 8.60
C GLN A 119 2.73 -12.22 9.69
N SER A 120 3.56 -11.20 9.91
CA SER A 120 3.37 -10.22 10.96
C SER A 120 3.47 -8.79 10.43
N LYS A 121 2.99 -7.84 11.25
CA LYS A 121 3.19 -6.40 11.03
C LYS A 121 4.62 -5.96 11.32
N VAL A 122 5.37 -6.76 12.07
CA VAL A 122 6.76 -6.53 12.46
C VAL A 122 7.67 -7.48 11.68
N ASP A 123 8.83 -7.01 11.23
CA ASP A 123 9.87 -7.90 10.70
C ASP A 123 10.44 -8.76 11.84
N GLU A 124 11.02 -9.92 11.48
CA GLU A 124 11.48 -10.96 12.42
C GLU A 124 12.58 -10.50 13.40
N VAL A 125 13.15 -9.30 13.23
CA VAL A 125 14.07 -8.69 14.18
C VAL A 125 13.30 -7.69 15.03
N LEU A 126 12.91 -8.15 16.21
CA LEU A 126 12.25 -7.37 17.24
C LEU A 126 13.13 -6.20 17.69
N ASN A 127 12.66 -4.97 17.48
CA ASN A 127 12.79 -3.94 18.50
C ASN A 127 11.41 -3.32 18.74
N ASP A 128 10.89 -3.47 19.95
CA ASP A 128 9.55 -3.08 20.40
C ASP A 128 9.35 -1.55 20.46
N GLU A 129 10.36 -0.76 20.09
CA GLU A 129 10.33 0.71 20.19
C GLU A 129 9.69 1.41 18.98
N PHE A 130 9.56 0.76 17.82
CA PHE A 130 9.16 1.45 16.58
C PHE A 130 7.74 1.19 16.06
N GLN A 131 7.01 0.21 16.57
CA GLN A 131 5.58 0.03 16.27
C GLN A 131 4.85 -0.61 17.46
N PRO A 132 3.63 -0.17 17.82
CA PRO A 132 2.89 -0.77 18.92
C PRO A 132 2.55 -2.24 18.58
N THR A 133 3.35 -3.15 19.11
CA THR A 133 2.96 -4.53 19.39
C THR A 133 1.96 -4.51 20.55
N LYS A 134 1.31 -5.63 20.84
CA LYS A 134 0.39 -5.67 21.99
C LYS A 134 1.16 -5.24 23.26
N ALA A 135 0.48 -4.52 24.15
CA ALA A 135 1.07 -3.96 25.39
C ALA A 135 1.61 -5.01 26.38
N ASP A 136 1.61 -6.30 26.00
CA ASP A 136 2.08 -7.45 26.77
C ASP A 136 3.36 -8.09 26.20
N GLY A 137 3.97 -7.53 25.14
CA GLY A 137 5.16 -8.10 24.51
C GLY A 137 4.90 -9.40 23.73
N ALA A 138 3.63 -9.77 23.52
CA ALA A 138 3.28 -10.87 22.64
C ALA A 138 3.35 -10.40 21.18
N LEU A 139 4.07 -11.16 20.34
CA LEU A 139 4.05 -11.01 18.88
C LEU A 139 2.61 -10.76 18.39
N PRO A 140 2.39 -9.86 17.41
CA PRO A 140 1.06 -9.66 16.86
C PRO A 140 0.53 -11.02 16.38
N GLY A 141 -0.58 -11.48 16.98
CA GLY A 141 -1.13 -12.79 16.67
C GLY A 141 -1.33 -12.98 15.17
N THR A 142 -1.01 -14.16 14.66
CA THR A 142 -1.19 -14.51 13.24
C THR A 142 -2.63 -14.23 12.84
N LEU A 143 -2.82 -13.29 11.92
CA LEU A 143 -4.16 -13.02 11.38
C LEU A 143 -4.56 -14.16 10.45
N THR A 144 -5.75 -14.69 10.68
CA THR A 144 -6.37 -15.68 9.82
C THR A 144 -7.66 -15.13 9.23
N ASP A 145 -8.00 -15.58 8.02
CA ASP A 145 -9.32 -15.32 7.46
C ASP A 145 -10.39 -16.14 8.21
N ARG A 146 -11.67 -15.95 7.84
CA ARG A 146 -12.80 -16.68 8.45
C ARG A 146 -12.73 -18.20 8.26
N TRP A 147 -11.85 -18.70 7.38
CA TRP A 147 -11.64 -20.12 7.10
C TRP A 147 -10.34 -20.66 7.72
N GLY A 148 -9.64 -19.86 8.53
CA GLY A 148 -8.40 -20.27 9.19
C GLY A 148 -7.15 -20.16 8.31
N ASN A 149 -7.24 -19.61 7.09
CA ASN A 149 -6.05 -19.42 6.26
C ASN A 149 -5.25 -18.22 6.77
N VAL A 150 -3.92 -18.38 6.84
CA VAL A 150 -3.02 -17.31 7.25
C VAL A 150 -3.04 -16.16 6.24
N VAL A 151 -3.24 -14.96 6.75
CA VAL A 151 -3.12 -13.69 6.02
C VAL A 151 -1.64 -13.30 5.98
N ARG A 152 -1.20 -12.83 4.83
CA ARG A 152 0.17 -12.34 4.61
C ARG A 152 0.17 -10.82 4.50
N TYR A 153 1.27 -10.22 4.93
CA TYR A 153 1.49 -8.78 4.89
C TYR A 153 2.43 -8.42 3.76
N GLU A 154 2.24 -7.22 3.24
CA GLU A 154 3.21 -6.55 2.40
C GLU A 154 3.36 -5.10 2.86
N ILE A 155 4.59 -4.61 2.78
CA ILE A 155 4.92 -3.22 3.08
C ILE A 155 5.64 -2.68 1.85
N ARG A 156 5.04 -1.69 1.19
CA ARG A 156 5.57 -1.12 -0.04
C ARG A 156 5.77 0.38 0.10
N MET A 157 6.83 0.91 -0.49
CA MET A 157 7.15 2.34 -0.47
C MET A 157 7.16 2.93 -1.89
N ASN A 158 6.60 4.12 -2.04
CA ASN A 158 6.61 4.81 -3.32
C ASN A 158 8.02 5.29 -3.70
N LYS A 159 8.17 5.78 -4.94
CA LYS A 159 9.48 6.21 -5.46
C LYS A 159 10.10 7.33 -4.63
N VAL A 160 9.29 8.29 -4.18
CA VAL A 160 9.75 9.44 -3.39
C VAL A 160 10.43 8.97 -2.10
N LEU A 161 9.78 8.06 -1.35
CA LEU A 161 10.36 7.50 -0.14
C LEU A 161 11.55 6.58 -0.44
N PHE A 162 11.50 5.80 -1.51
CA PHE A 162 12.62 4.95 -1.94
C PHE A 162 13.88 5.78 -2.27
N ASP A 163 13.72 6.85 -3.06
CA ASP A 163 14.84 7.72 -3.44
C ASP A 163 15.48 8.34 -2.19
N TYR A 164 14.65 8.86 -1.26
CA TYR A 164 15.12 9.38 0.02
C TYR A 164 15.90 8.34 0.84
N VAL A 165 15.39 7.10 0.91
CA VAL A 165 16.06 6.00 1.61
C VAL A 165 17.40 5.66 0.99
N VAL A 166 17.49 5.62 -0.33
CA VAL A 166 18.73 5.29 -1.05
C VAL A 166 19.75 6.42 -0.94
N GLU A 167 19.33 7.67 -1.16
CA GLU A 167 20.20 8.85 -1.12
C GLU A 167 20.86 9.03 0.26
N ASN A 168 20.09 8.84 1.33
CA ASN A 168 20.57 8.93 2.70
C ASN A 168 21.14 7.62 3.24
N LYS A 169 21.24 6.58 2.40
CA LYS A 169 21.72 5.23 2.77
C LYS A 169 20.98 4.60 3.95
N LEU A 170 19.72 4.98 4.14
CA LEU A 170 18.84 4.49 5.19
C LEU A 170 18.51 3.01 5.05
N TYR A 171 18.85 2.34 3.95
CA TYR A 171 18.76 0.89 3.85
C TYR A 171 19.82 0.16 4.71
N ASN A 172 20.83 0.88 5.22
CA ASN A 172 21.89 0.34 6.06
C ASN A 172 21.64 0.68 7.56
N PRO A 173 21.62 -0.32 8.46
CA PRO A 173 21.32 -0.10 9.88
C PRO A 173 22.35 0.79 10.60
N GLU A 174 23.63 0.74 10.22
CA GLU A 174 24.67 1.60 10.79
C GLU A 174 24.44 3.07 10.43
N GLN A 175 23.94 3.34 9.21
CA GLN A 175 23.60 4.71 8.78
C GLN A 175 22.34 5.22 9.46
N GLN A 176 21.32 4.37 9.65
CA GLN A 176 20.13 4.73 10.43
C GLN A 176 20.49 5.16 11.85
N ALA A 177 21.39 4.42 12.51
CA ALA A 177 21.80 4.71 13.88
C ALA A 177 22.56 6.05 14.04
N LEU A 178 23.11 6.59 12.96
CA LEU A 178 23.81 7.87 12.96
C LEU A 178 22.87 9.07 12.75
N LEU A 179 21.61 8.84 12.36
CA LEU A 179 20.69 9.91 12.04
C LEU A 179 19.88 10.31 13.28
N PRO A 180 19.94 11.59 13.68
CA PRO A 180 19.18 12.06 14.84
C PRO A 180 17.69 12.16 14.54
N GLU A 181 17.31 12.34 13.27
CA GLU A 181 15.93 12.52 12.82
C GLU A 181 15.76 11.99 11.40
N ILE A 182 14.54 11.53 11.08
CA ILE A 182 14.12 11.14 9.74
C ILE A 182 13.15 12.22 9.24
N ASP A 183 13.55 12.94 8.19
CA ASP A 183 12.72 13.96 7.53
C ASP A 183 12.47 13.56 6.07
N ALA A 184 11.48 12.69 5.88
CA ALA A 184 11.13 12.20 4.55
C ALA A 184 10.40 13.29 3.75
N PRO A 185 10.72 13.47 2.44
CA PRO A 185 10.16 14.55 1.65
C PRO A 185 8.64 14.40 1.44
N ASP A 186 7.97 15.53 1.21
CA ASP A 186 6.55 15.60 0.88
C ASP A 186 6.19 14.64 -0.26
N GLY A 187 5.07 13.94 -0.09
CA GLY A 187 4.64 12.89 -1.01
C GLY A 187 5.32 11.54 -0.78
N SER A 188 6.14 11.36 0.25
CA SER A 188 6.59 10.04 0.71
C SER A 188 5.42 9.20 1.20
N ILE A 189 5.26 7.98 0.66
CA ILE A 189 4.16 7.08 1.04
C ILE A 189 4.70 5.69 1.32
N LEU A 190 4.28 5.14 2.46
CA LEU A 190 4.46 3.74 2.83
C LEU A 190 3.10 3.08 3.03
N ILE A 191 2.82 2.04 2.25
CA ILE A 191 1.57 1.27 2.31
C ILE A 191 1.83 -0.04 3.01
N LYS A 192 0.91 -0.40 3.90
CA LYS A 192 0.83 -1.71 4.52
C LYS A 192 -0.47 -2.38 4.10
N ALA A 193 -0.37 -3.47 3.37
CA ALA A 193 -1.52 -4.23 2.93
C ALA A 193 -1.49 -5.66 3.48
N LEU A 194 -2.68 -6.26 3.52
CA LEU A 194 -2.90 -7.62 3.98
C LEU A 194 -3.65 -8.40 2.91
N GLY A 195 -3.12 -9.57 2.54
CA GLY A 195 -3.71 -10.45 1.52
C GLY A 195 -3.83 -11.89 2.02
N GLY A 196 -4.99 -12.50 1.79
CA GLY A 196 -5.18 -13.94 1.95
C GLY A 196 -4.91 -14.70 0.65
N LYS A 197 -4.58 -15.99 0.74
CA LYS A 197 -4.54 -16.86 -0.44
C LYS A 197 -5.96 -16.98 -0.99
N LEU A 198 -6.18 -16.57 -2.23
CA LEU A 198 -7.45 -16.86 -2.90
C LEU A 198 -7.58 -18.39 -3.01
N PRO A 199 -8.69 -19.00 -2.53
CA PRO A 199 -8.92 -20.42 -2.77
C PRO A 199 -8.92 -20.65 -4.28
N ARG A 200 -8.25 -21.73 -4.73
CA ARG A 200 -8.32 -22.14 -6.14
C ARG A 200 -9.80 -22.27 -6.49
N ARG A 201 -10.29 -21.41 -7.39
CA ARG A 201 -11.67 -21.46 -7.87
C ARG A 201 -11.93 -22.86 -8.43
N ASN A 202 -12.74 -23.64 -7.72
CA ASN A 202 -13.51 -24.69 -8.36
C ASN A 202 -14.73 -23.95 -8.98
N PRO A 203 -14.93 -23.95 -10.31
CA PRO A 203 -15.98 -23.13 -10.94
C PRO A 203 -17.41 -23.63 -10.69
N ALA A 204 -17.61 -24.67 -9.89
CA ALA A 204 -18.93 -25.09 -9.44
C ALA A 204 -19.21 -24.55 -8.03
N VAL A 205 -20.44 -24.06 -7.82
CA VAL A 205 -20.98 -23.52 -6.57
C VAL A 205 -20.76 -22.00 -6.35
N PHE A 206 -21.32 -21.21 -7.26
CA PHE A 206 -22.03 -19.99 -6.87
C PHE A 206 -23.53 -20.24 -7.12
N THR A 207 -24.21 -20.82 -6.13
CA THR A 207 -25.67 -20.77 -6.10
C THR A 207 -26.06 -19.38 -5.64
N MET A 208 -26.46 -18.54 -6.60
CA MET A 208 -26.98 -17.21 -6.38
C MET A 208 -28.30 -17.31 -5.61
N TYR A 209 -28.31 -17.03 -4.31
CA TYR A 209 -29.55 -16.70 -3.61
C TYR A 209 -30.05 -15.36 -4.16
N ARG A 210 -31.01 -15.41 -5.08
CA ARG A 210 -31.80 -14.23 -5.47
C ARG A 210 -32.67 -13.81 -4.28
N PRO A 211 -32.61 -12.55 -3.80
CA PRO A 211 -33.67 -12.04 -2.95
C PRO A 211 -34.92 -11.82 -3.80
N MET A 212 -35.98 -12.58 -3.53
CA MET A 212 -37.33 -12.24 -4.00
C MET A 212 -37.81 -11.01 -3.22
N CYS A 213 -38.11 -9.92 -3.93
CA CYS A 213 -39.00 -8.89 -3.41
C CYS A 213 -40.37 -9.53 -3.11
N ARG A 214 -40.88 -9.35 -1.90
CA ARG A 214 -42.32 -9.40 -1.64
C ARG A 214 -42.83 -7.96 -1.58
N ILE A 215 -43.91 -7.75 -2.33
CA ILE A 215 -44.79 -6.58 -2.31
C ILE A 215 -45.55 -6.58 -0.99
#